data_AF-A0A850MMH4-F1
#
_entry.id   AF-A0A850MMH4-F1
#
_cell.length_a   1.000
_cell.length_b   1.000
_cell.length_c   1.000
_cell.angle_alpha   90.00
_cell.angle_beta   90.00
_cell.angle_gamma   90.00
#
_symmetry.space_group_name_H-M   'P 1'
#
loop_
_entity.id
_entity.type
_entity.pdbx_description
1 polymer ?
#
loop_
_entity_poly.entity_id
_entity_poly.type
_entity_poly.pdbx_seq_one_letter_code
_entity_poly.pdbx_strand_id
1 'polypeptide(L)'
;MEALKTKVKQKGYEIGMDFVGITDLSRLKNTPKRFRATDYLPSARSVIVVGCHFPDGIVENWTKTPSSYQYYGYALINKELGRACFHIAKLVEQAGHRCFPIVPTGHAKDMDHIKQMGEFSHRHAAVAAGLGEFGYNRLVLTPQFGNRVRFCSIITEAPFSPDPMYDGPSLCDRCKKCIEACPGNCLDESQLLTCTIGDKTYEYVTLYQLRCFYNLLGLGPSTGGYSDIPLPKKKGELSQFGFLKRFVKAIIRNLPKFLYVRLQQVAVDYYDYCGRCLHVCDRPTNRFKTK
;
A
#
# COMPACT_ATOMS: atom_id res chain seq x y z
N MET A 1 -28.34 -11.23 -0.36
CA MET A 1 -26.99 -10.63 -0.46
C MET A 1 -26.63 -9.74 0.72
N GLU A 2 -27.48 -8.81 1.16
CA GLU A 2 -27.17 -7.89 2.28
C GLU A 2 -26.82 -8.60 3.61
N ALA A 3 -27.48 -9.71 3.93
CA ALA A 3 -27.13 -10.52 5.10
C ALA A 3 -25.69 -11.07 5.02
N LEU A 4 -25.25 -11.52 3.84
CA LEU A 4 -23.87 -11.98 3.63
C LEU A 4 -22.89 -10.80 3.68
N LYS A 5 -23.25 -9.65 3.11
CA LYS A 5 -22.46 -8.41 3.18
C LYS A 5 -22.19 -8.01 4.63
N THR A 6 -23.20 -8.08 5.48
CA THR A 6 -23.10 -7.80 6.91
C THR A 6 -22.16 -8.79 7.60
N LYS A 7 -22.31 -10.10 7.34
CA LYS A 7 -21.41 -11.13 7.88
C LYS A 7 -19.95 -10.93 7.46
N VAL A 8 -19.70 -10.55 6.21
CA VAL A 8 -18.34 -10.24 5.70
C VAL A 8 -17.72 -9.09 6.49
N LYS A 9 -18.45 -7.99 6.67
CA LYS A 9 -17.97 -6.83 7.43
C LYS A 9 -17.69 -7.19 8.88
N GLN A 10 -18.65 -7.84 9.53
CA GLN A 10 -18.49 -8.30 10.91
C GLN A 10 -17.27 -9.20 11.05
N LYS A 11 -17.07 -10.16 10.14
CA LYS A 11 -15.92 -11.07 10.18
C LYS A 11 -14.58 -10.35 10.09
N GLY A 12 -14.47 -9.32 9.25
CA GLY A 12 -13.24 -8.53 9.16
C GLY A 12 -12.92 -7.78 10.46
N TYR A 13 -13.94 -7.16 11.08
CA TYR A 13 -13.76 -6.48 12.37
C TYR A 13 -13.43 -7.45 13.52
N GLU A 14 -14.06 -8.63 13.55
CA GLU A 14 -13.76 -9.69 14.53
C GLU A 14 -12.32 -10.23 14.42
N ILE A 15 -11.72 -10.20 13.22
CA ILE A 15 -10.32 -10.60 13.00
C ILE A 15 -9.34 -9.46 13.36
N GLY A 16 -9.83 -8.25 13.63
CA GLY A 16 -9.03 -7.09 14.02
C GLY A 16 -8.67 -6.14 12.87
N MET A 17 -9.40 -6.16 11.75
CA MET A 17 -9.28 -5.13 10.73
C MET A 17 -9.96 -3.83 11.20
N ASP A 18 -9.36 -2.68 10.92
CA ASP A 18 -9.94 -1.37 11.21
C ASP A 18 -10.95 -0.92 10.14
N PHE A 19 -10.86 -1.49 8.94
CA PHE A 19 -11.76 -1.19 7.83
C PHE A 19 -12.21 -2.45 7.11
N VAL A 20 -13.48 -2.47 6.73
CA VAL A 20 -14.02 -3.40 5.72
C VAL A 20 -14.95 -2.62 4.78
N GLY A 21 -14.50 -2.39 3.56
CA GLY A 21 -15.25 -1.71 2.50
C GLY A 21 -15.51 -2.61 1.32
N ILE A 22 -16.57 -2.33 0.57
CA ILE A 22 -16.93 -3.10 -0.62
C ILE A 22 -17.17 -2.15 -1.80
N THR A 23 -16.65 -2.52 -2.97
CA THR A 23 -16.91 -1.84 -4.25
C THR A 23 -17.37 -2.83 -5.30
N ASP A 24 -18.00 -2.34 -6.36
CA ASP A 24 -18.27 -3.10 -7.58
C ASP A 24 -17.25 -2.76 -8.69
N LEU A 25 -17.38 -3.44 -9.83
CA LEU A 25 -16.51 -3.24 -10.97
C LEU A 25 -16.82 -1.96 -11.76
N SER A 26 -18.01 -1.38 -11.62
CA SER A 26 -18.40 -0.17 -12.33
C SER A 26 -17.52 1.02 -11.92
N ARG A 27 -17.14 1.09 -10.63
CA ARG A 27 -16.22 2.11 -10.10
C ARG A 27 -14.77 1.88 -10.49
N LEU A 28 -14.42 0.68 -10.93
CA LEU A 28 -13.06 0.28 -11.33
C LEU A 28 -12.92 0.12 -12.86
N LYS A 29 -13.89 0.60 -13.65
CA LYS A 29 -13.93 0.44 -15.12
C LYS A 29 -12.68 0.95 -15.85
N ASN A 30 -12.02 1.97 -15.31
CA ASN A 30 -10.81 2.58 -15.90
C ASN A 30 -9.52 1.84 -15.57
N THR A 31 -9.60 0.72 -14.84
CA THR A 31 -8.43 -0.09 -14.51
C THR A 31 -7.82 -0.64 -15.81
N PRO A 32 -6.52 -0.42 -16.06
CA PRO A 32 -5.87 -0.93 -17.26
C PRO A 32 -6.02 -2.45 -17.36
N LYS A 33 -6.15 -2.96 -18.60
CA LYS A 33 -6.01 -4.41 -18.86
C LYS A 33 -4.75 -4.90 -18.16
N ARG A 34 -4.77 -6.13 -17.63
CA ARG A 34 -3.79 -6.76 -16.75
C ARG A 34 -4.08 -6.59 -15.25
N PHE A 35 -4.66 -5.48 -14.84
CA PHE A 35 -4.88 -5.16 -13.43
C PHE A 35 -6.35 -5.25 -13.01
N ARG A 36 -7.25 -5.66 -13.91
CA ARG A 36 -8.69 -5.69 -13.66
C ARG A 36 -9.04 -6.88 -12.79
N ALA A 37 -10.10 -6.76 -12.00
CA ALA A 37 -10.62 -7.88 -11.22
C ALA A 37 -10.92 -9.12 -12.09
N THR A 38 -11.44 -8.89 -13.30
CA THR A 38 -11.75 -9.94 -14.29
C THR A 38 -10.51 -10.60 -14.90
N ASP A 39 -9.33 -9.99 -14.80
CA ASP A 39 -8.08 -10.63 -15.27
C ASP A 39 -7.62 -11.74 -14.31
N TYR A 40 -8.11 -11.72 -13.05
CA TYR A 40 -7.85 -12.72 -12.01
C TYR A 40 -8.99 -13.72 -11.86
N LEU A 41 -10.23 -13.21 -11.83
CA LEU A 41 -11.45 -14.00 -11.71
C LEU A 41 -12.43 -13.52 -12.80
N PRO A 42 -12.52 -14.20 -13.97
CA PRO A 42 -13.27 -13.72 -15.14
C PRO A 42 -14.74 -13.36 -14.87
N SER A 43 -15.35 -14.01 -13.90
CA SER A 43 -16.74 -13.84 -13.46
C SER A 43 -16.90 -12.90 -12.25
N ALA A 44 -15.84 -12.15 -11.89
CA ALA A 44 -15.88 -11.19 -10.79
C ALA A 44 -17.03 -10.19 -10.93
N ARG A 45 -17.66 -9.84 -9.79
CA ARG A 45 -18.76 -8.88 -9.72
C ARG A 45 -18.50 -7.77 -8.70
N SER A 46 -17.74 -8.06 -7.65
CA SER A 46 -17.38 -7.07 -6.63
C SER A 46 -15.98 -7.33 -6.06
N VAL A 47 -15.49 -6.35 -5.28
CA VAL A 47 -14.22 -6.42 -4.56
C VAL A 47 -14.45 -6.02 -3.11
N ILE A 48 -14.05 -6.88 -2.18
CA ILE A 48 -14.00 -6.59 -0.74
C ILE A 48 -12.60 -6.05 -0.43
N VAL A 49 -12.52 -5.00 0.38
CA VAL A 49 -11.27 -4.37 0.81
C VAL A 49 -11.22 -4.38 2.33
N VAL A 50 -10.14 -4.93 2.88
CA VAL A 50 -9.83 -4.84 4.31
C VAL A 50 -8.69 -3.85 4.53
N GLY A 51 -8.72 -3.13 5.66
CA GLY A 51 -7.69 -2.18 6.05
C GLY A 51 -7.25 -2.38 7.50
N CYS A 52 -5.96 -2.25 7.75
CA CYS A 52 -5.38 -2.31 9.10
C CYS A 52 -4.51 -1.08 9.35
N HIS A 53 -4.78 -0.38 10.44
CA HIS A 53 -4.06 0.80 10.92
C HIS A 53 -2.72 0.37 11.52
N PHE A 54 -1.67 1.13 11.21
CA PHE A 54 -0.38 0.91 11.83
C PHE A 54 -0.40 1.42 13.28
N PRO A 55 0.17 0.70 14.27
CA PRO A 55 0.34 1.26 15.60
C PRO A 55 1.10 2.60 15.56
N ASP A 56 0.47 3.69 16.03
CA ASP A 56 1.00 5.04 15.86
C ASP A 56 2.40 5.21 16.49
N GLY A 57 2.59 4.66 17.70
CA GLY A 57 3.87 4.74 18.39
C GLY A 57 5.02 4.11 17.60
N ILE A 58 4.73 3.09 16.80
CA ILE A 58 5.71 2.42 15.94
C ILE A 58 6.02 3.29 14.71
N VAL A 59 5.01 3.89 14.08
CA VAL A 59 5.18 4.83 12.95
C VAL A 59 5.95 6.08 13.37
N GLU A 60 5.67 6.63 14.54
CA GLU A 60 6.25 7.89 15.02
C GLU A 60 7.69 7.71 15.53
N ASN A 61 8.05 6.50 15.98
CA ASN A 61 9.37 6.18 16.52
C ASN A 61 10.18 5.22 15.63
N TRP A 62 9.83 5.12 14.34
CA TRP A 62 10.42 4.14 13.41
C TRP A 62 11.95 4.21 13.32
N THR A 63 12.56 5.38 13.56
CA THR A 63 14.03 5.54 13.59
C THR A 63 14.68 5.05 14.88
N LYS A 64 13.95 5.00 16.00
CA LYS A 64 14.48 4.55 17.30
C LYS A 64 14.64 3.03 17.34
N THR A 65 13.68 2.32 16.78
CA THR A 65 13.65 0.86 16.74
C THR A 65 13.16 0.37 15.37
N PRO A 66 14.04 0.32 14.35
CA PRO A 66 13.67 -0.13 13.01
C PRO A 66 12.99 -1.50 13.02
N SER A 67 13.49 -2.43 13.85
CA SER A 67 12.97 -3.80 13.97
C SER A 67 11.50 -3.86 14.36
N SER A 68 11.06 -3.02 15.30
CA SER A 68 9.65 -2.98 15.71
C SER A 68 8.75 -2.48 14.58
N TYR A 69 9.19 -1.47 13.83
CA TYR A 69 8.47 -1.01 12.64
C TYR A 69 8.42 -2.07 11.56
N GLN A 70 9.53 -2.74 11.30
CA GLN A 70 9.61 -3.78 10.27
C GLN A 70 8.73 -4.97 10.62
N TYR A 71 8.70 -5.39 11.89
CA TYR A 71 7.87 -6.50 12.32
C TYR A 71 6.38 -6.12 12.35
N TYR A 72 6.00 -5.09 13.13
CA TYR A 72 4.59 -4.74 13.34
C TYR A 72 3.99 -3.86 12.24
N GLY A 73 4.80 -3.01 11.60
CA GLY A 73 4.38 -2.12 10.50
C GLY A 73 4.56 -2.71 9.10
N TYR A 74 5.24 -3.86 8.96
CA TYR A 74 5.37 -4.52 7.67
C TYR A 74 5.01 -6.01 7.69
N ALA A 75 5.80 -6.85 8.36
CA ALA A 75 5.66 -8.29 8.25
C ALA A 75 4.34 -8.81 8.86
N LEU A 76 4.08 -8.50 10.13
CA LEU A 76 2.91 -9.00 10.85
C LEU A 76 1.62 -8.40 10.30
N ILE A 77 1.56 -7.09 10.05
CA ILE A 77 0.37 -6.45 9.50
C ILE A 77 -0.02 -7.02 8.12
N ASN A 78 0.97 -7.36 7.27
CA ASN A 78 0.69 -8.06 6.01
C ASN A 78 0.13 -9.48 6.29
N LYS A 79 0.69 -10.22 7.26
CA LYS A 79 0.15 -11.53 7.65
C LYS A 79 -1.28 -11.44 8.17
N GLU A 80 -1.60 -10.44 8.99
CA GLU A 80 -2.97 -10.23 9.49
C GLU A 80 -3.95 -9.84 8.37
N LEU A 81 -3.54 -8.98 7.44
CA LEU A 81 -4.33 -8.69 6.24
C LEU A 81 -4.58 -9.95 5.40
N GLY A 82 -3.55 -10.77 5.18
CA GLY A 82 -3.66 -12.04 4.45
C GLY A 82 -4.58 -13.03 5.17
N ARG A 83 -4.47 -13.14 6.49
CA ARG A 83 -5.35 -13.95 7.34
C ARG A 83 -6.81 -13.48 7.20
N ALA A 84 -7.07 -12.18 7.32
CA ALA A 84 -8.40 -11.61 7.16
C ALA A 84 -8.98 -11.93 5.76
N CYS A 85 -8.21 -11.71 4.70
CA CYS A 85 -8.61 -12.05 3.34
C CYS A 85 -8.95 -13.53 3.18
N PHE A 86 -8.13 -14.43 3.73
CA PHE A 86 -8.36 -15.87 3.67
C PHE A 86 -9.66 -16.29 4.36
N HIS A 87 -9.89 -15.81 5.59
CA HIS A 87 -11.09 -16.18 6.35
C HIS A 87 -12.38 -15.58 5.75
N ILE A 88 -12.32 -14.35 5.25
CA ILE A 88 -13.47 -13.72 4.56
C ILE A 88 -13.76 -14.46 3.26
N ALA A 89 -12.74 -14.78 2.46
CA ALA A 89 -12.90 -15.54 1.22
C ALA A 89 -13.61 -16.88 1.48
N LYS A 90 -13.16 -17.64 2.49
CA LYS A 90 -13.83 -18.89 2.89
C LYS A 90 -15.30 -18.68 3.29
N LEU A 91 -15.61 -17.61 4.02
CA LEU A 91 -16.98 -17.30 4.42
C LEU A 91 -17.88 -17.00 3.21
N VAL A 92 -17.35 -16.29 2.20
CA VAL A 92 -18.09 -15.98 0.98
C VAL A 92 -18.24 -17.21 0.08
N GLU A 93 -17.23 -18.07 0.02
CA GLU A 93 -17.29 -19.33 -0.72
C GLU A 93 -18.26 -20.34 -0.11
N GLN A 94 -18.37 -20.39 1.22
CA GLN A 94 -19.41 -21.17 1.91
C GLN A 94 -20.83 -20.73 1.52
N ALA A 95 -21.00 -19.49 1.06
CA ALA A 95 -22.26 -18.98 0.53
C ALA A 95 -22.41 -19.19 -0.99
N GLY A 96 -21.51 -19.93 -1.64
CA GLY A 96 -21.60 -20.31 -3.05
C GLY A 96 -20.99 -19.31 -4.03
N HIS A 97 -20.14 -18.39 -3.56
CA HIS A 97 -19.51 -17.38 -4.43
C HIS A 97 -17.99 -17.49 -4.39
N ARG A 98 -17.35 -17.75 -5.54
CA ARG A 98 -15.89 -17.90 -5.60
C ARG A 98 -15.18 -16.61 -5.25
N CYS A 99 -14.02 -16.75 -4.62
CA CYS A 99 -13.17 -15.63 -4.26
C CYS A 99 -11.75 -15.80 -4.80
N PHE A 100 -11.09 -14.67 -5.05
CA PHE A 100 -9.67 -14.59 -5.35
C PHE A 100 -9.05 -13.55 -4.41
N PRO A 101 -8.55 -13.97 -3.24
CA PRO A 101 -7.81 -13.08 -2.34
C PRO A 101 -6.47 -12.72 -2.98
N ILE A 102 -6.24 -11.42 -3.15
CA ILE A 102 -4.94 -10.90 -3.61
C ILE A 102 -4.00 -10.84 -2.41
N VAL A 103 -2.72 -11.18 -2.61
CA VAL A 103 -1.72 -11.06 -1.55
C VAL A 103 -1.46 -9.60 -1.18
N PRO A 104 -1.28 -9.25 0.12
CA PRO A 104 -1.07 -7.85 0.55
C PRO A 104 0.16 -7.17 -0.07
N THR A 105 1.17 -7.95 -0.42
CA THR A 105 2.37 -7.51 -1.14
C THR A 105 2.83 -8.65 -2.02
N GLY A 106 2.95 -8.39 -3.33
CA GLY A 106 3.32 -9.38 -4.34
C GLY A 106 3.91 -8.72 -5.58
N HIS A 107 4.52 -9.52 -6.44
CA HIS A 107 5.10 -9.07 -7.71
C HIS A 107 4.14 -9.36 -8.84
N ALA A 108 4.05 -8.48 -9.83
CA ALA A 108 3.24 -8.73 -11.02
C ALA A 108 3.63 -10.06 -11.67
N LYS A 109 2.64 -10.88 -12.08
CA LYS A 109 2.83 -12.19 -12.72
C LYS A 109 3.69 -12.17 -14.00
N ASP A 110 3.91 -11.01 -14.61
CA ASP A 110 4.76 -10.83 -15.80
C ASP A 110 6.23 -10.58 -15.43
N MET A 111 6.52 -10.46 -14.13
CA MET A 111 7.84 -10.13 -13.61
C MET A 111 8.42 -8.89 -14.31
N ASP A 112 7.54 -7.94 -14.70
CA ASP A 112 7.96 -6.67 -15.29
C ASP A 112 8.66 -5.81 -14.23
N HIS A 113 9.94 -6.12 -14.08
CA HIS A 113 10.91 -5.48 -13.21
C HIS A 113 11.27 -4.06 -13.70
N ILE A 114 10.77 -3.61 -14.86
CA ILE A 114 10.92 -2.23 -15.35
C ILE A 114 9.89 -1.34 -14.66
N LYS A 115 8.61 -1.73 -14.69
CA LYS A 115 7.52 -0.89 -14.16
C LYS A 115 7.31 -1.01 -12.66
N GLN A 116 7.78 -2.10 -12.03
CA GLN A 116 7.70 -2.32 -10.58
C GLN A 116 6.27 -2.12 -10.04
N MET A 117 5.29 -2.68 -10.74
CA MET A 117 3.88 -2.61 -10.36
C MET A 117 3.47 -3.86 -9.57
N GLY A 118 2.57 -3.68 -8.61
CA GLY A 118 1.89 -4.80 -7.96
C GLY A 118 0.82 -5.41 -8.86
N GLU A 119 0.40 -6.63 -8.55
CA GLU A 119 -0.62 -7.38 -9.32
C GLU A 119 -1.97 -6.65 -9.38
N PHE A 120 -2.41 -6.11 -8.25
CA PHE A 120 -3.68 -5.41 -8.15
C PHE A 120 -3.51 -4.21 -7.23
N SER A 121 -4.14 -3.09 -7.57
CA SER A 121 -4.01 -1.89 -6.76
C SER A 121 -5.03 -1.86 -5.63
N HIS A 122 -4.64 -2.36 -4.45
CA HIS A 122 -5.42 -2.23 -3.21
C HIS A 122 -5.84 -0.78 -2.90
N ARG A 123 -4.99 0.21 -3.24
CA ARG A 123 -5.29 1.63 -3.04
C ARG A 123 -6.51 2.11 -3.84
N HIS A 124 -6.54 1.83 -5.13
CA HIS A 124 -7.68 2.15 -5.99
C HIS A 124 -8.95 1.44 -5.53
N ALA A 125 -8.85 0.17 -5.12
CA ALA A 125 -9.99 -0.55 -4.55
C ALA A 125 -10.48 0.07 -3.23
N ALA A 126 -9.59 0.49 -2.35
CA ALA A 126 -9.94 1.15 -1.09
C ALA A 126 -10.70 2.48 -1.30
N VAL A 127 -10.23 3.30 -2.24
CA VAL A 127 -10.93 4.55 -2.64
C VAL A 127 -12.29 4.24 -3.26
N ALA A 128 -12.35 3.24 -4.16
CA ALA A 128 -13.60 2.81 -4.78
C ALA A 128 -14.61 2.25 -3.77
N ALA A 129 -14.13 1.64 -2.68
CA ALA A 129 -14.91 1.14 -1.55
C ALA A 129 -15.25 2.23 -0.51
N GLY A 130 -14.88 3.49 -0.76
CA GLY A 130 -15.22 4.63 0.09
C GLY A 130 -14.41 4.76 1.38
N LEU A 131 -13.29 4.06 1.50
CA LEU A 131 -12.47 4.07 2.72
C LEU A 131 -11.63 5.36 2.87
N GLY A 132 -11.51 6.16 1.82
CA GLY A 132 -10.71 7.38 1.81
C GLY A 132 -10.50 7.96 0.42
N GLU A 133 -9.56 8.90 0.31
CA GLU A 133 -9.19 9.59 -0.93
C GLU A 133 -7.69 9.44 -1.22
N PHE A 134 -7.28 9.62 -2.48
CA PHE A 134 -5.87 9.75 -2.78
C PHE A 134 -5.32 11.09 -2.25
N GLY A 135 -4.22 11.02 -1.53
CA GLY A 135 -3.41 12.18 -1.20
C GLY A 135 -2.42 12.52 -2.30
N TYR A 136 -1.81 13.69 -2.18
CA TYR A 136 -0.84 14.18 -3.16
C TYR A 136 0.38 13.26 -3.32
N ASN A 137 0.73 12.49 -2.27
CA ASN A 137 1.77 11.46 -2.27
C ASN A 137 1.35 10.10 -2.87
N ARG A 138 0.16 10.02 -3.48
CA ARG A 138 -0.43 8.81 -4.08
C ARG A 138 -0.86 7.73 -3.08
N LEU A 139 -0.75 7.94 -1.77
CA LEU A 139 -1.28 7.02 -0.76
C LEU A 139 -2.75 7.34 -0.50
N VAL A 140 -3.49 6.36 0.02
CA VAL A 140 -4.89 6.58 0.41
C VAL A 140 -4.90 7.19 1.80
N LEU A 141 -5.54 8.35 1.94
CA LEU A 141 -5.79 8.98 3.23
C LEU A 141 -7.19 8.57 3.68
N THR A 142 -7.28 8.07 4.90
CA THR A 142 -8.54 7.79 5.59
C THR A 142 -8.87 8.96 6.52
N PRO A 143 -10.16 9.27 6.73
CA PRO A 143 -10.56 10.32 7.66
C PRO A 143 -10.05 10.09 9.10
N GLN A 144 -9.93 8.83 9.50
CA GLN A 144 -9.56 8.44 10.87
C GLN A 144 -8.05 8.42 11.09
N PHE A 145 -7.27 7.96 10.10
CA PHE A 145 -5.85 7.64 10.29
C PHE A 145 -4.90 8.24 9.25
N GLY A 146 -5.40 9.10 8.36
CA GLY A 146 -4.62 9.60 7.23
C GLY A 146 -4.09 8.42 6.40
N ASN A 147 -2.83 8.47 5.99
CA ASN A 147 -2.22 7.42 5.18
C ASN A 147 -1.57 6.26 5.97
N ARG A 148 -1.80 6.20 7.29
CA ARG A 148 -1.26 5.15 8.16
C ARG A 148 -2.16 3.91 8.15
N VAL A 149 -2.52 3.42 6.97
CA VAL A 149 -3.35 2.23 6.81
C VAL A 149 -2.80 1.38 5.66
N ARG A 150 -2.68 0.06 5.89
CA ARG A 150 -2.43 -0.90 4.81
C ARG A 150 -3.74 -1.53 4.40
N PHE A 151 -3.90 -1.75 3.10
CA PHE A 151 -5.10 -2.36 2.54
C PHE A 151 -4.77 -3.66 1.82
N CYS A 152 -5.74 -4.58 1.81
CA CYS A 152 -5.71 -5.80 1.02
C CYS A 152 -7.09 -6.04 0.39
N SER A 153 -7.17 -6.86 -0.66
CA SER A 153 -8.39 -6.99 -1.46
C SER A 153 -8.73 -8.44 -1.79
N ILE A 154 -10.04 -8.72 -1.85
CA ILE A 154 -10.61 -9.99 -2.24
C ILE A 154 -11.54 -9.73 -3.42
N ILE A 155 -11.22 -10.29 -4.58
CA ILE A 155 -12.09 -10.24 -5.75
C ILE A 155 -13.11 -11.37 -5.61
N THR A 156 -14.39 -11.12 -5.91
CA THR A 156 -15.43 -12.16 -5.73
C THR A 156 -16.53 -12.09 -6.79
N GLU A 157 -17.15 -13.24 -7.06
CA GLU A 157 -18.37 -13.35 -7.84
C GLU A 157 -19.62 -12.90 -7.09
N ALA A 158 -19.53 -12.75 -5.75
CA ALA A 158 -20.65 -12.28 -4.95
C ALA A 158 -21.07 -10.88 -5.43
N PRO A 159 -22.34 -10.67 -5.81
CA PRO A 159 -22.81 -9.40 -6.35
C PRO A 159 -23.17 -8.42 -5.23
N PHE A 160 -22.20 -8.05 -4.40
CA PHE A 160 -22.42 -7.06 -3.36
C PHE A 160 -22.67 -5.68 -3.95
N SER A 161 -23.62 -4.96 -3.34
CA SER A 161 -23.78 -3.52 -3.55
C SER A 161 -22.51 -2.80 -3.06
N PRO A 162 -21.97 -1.83 -3.81
CA PRO A 162 -20.83 -1.06 -3.32
C PRO A 162 -21.25 -0.19 -2.13
N ASP A 163 -20.33 0.05 -1.21
CA ASP A 163 -20.52 1.04 -0.14
C ASP A 163 -20.50 2.47 -0.71
N PRO A 164 -21.06 3.49 -0.06
CA PRO A 164 -20.92 4.87 -0.51
C PRO A 164 -19.44 5.26 -0.64
N MET A 165 -19.06 5.98 -1.69
CA MET A 165 -17.72 6.57 -1.76
C MET A 165 -17.61 7.69 -0.73
N TYR A 166 -16.42 7.91 -0.17
CA TYR A 166 -16.18 9.01 0.76
C TYR A 166 -16.59 10.35 0.12
N ASP A 167 -17.41 11.13 0.80
CA ASP A 167 -18.00 12.40 0.36
C ASP A 167 -17.76 13.56 1.32
N GLY A 168 -16.92 13.36 2.34
CA GLY A 168 -16.55 14.39 3.30
C GLY A 168 -15.54 15.42 2.74
N PRO A 169 -15.02 16.30 3.62
CA PRO A 169 -14.03 17.30 3.25
C PRO A 169 -12.77 16.67 2.64
N SER A 170 -12.07 17.42 1.77
CA SER A 170 -10.83 16.93 1.17
C SER A 170 -9.82 16.52 2.24
N LEU A 171 -9.30 15.30 2.11
CA LEU A 171 -8.37 14.73 3.09
C LEU A 171 -6.92 15.21 2.88
N CYS A 172 -6.60 15.80 1.73
CA CYS A 172 -5.27 16.30 1.41
C CYS A 172 -5.32 17.78 1.02
N ASP A 173 -4.62 18.60 1.79
CA ASP A 173 -4.48 20.05 1.59
C ASP A 173 -3.31 20.44 0.66
N ARG A 174 -2.65 19.45 0.04
CA ARG A 174 -1.44 19.62 -0.77
C ARG A 174 -0.31 20.38 -0.04
N CYS A 175 -0.13 20.21 1.27
CA CYS A 175 0.94 20.85 2.06
C CYS A 175 2.39 20.49 1.66
N LYS A 176 2.59 19.55 0.73
CA LYS A 176 3.89 19.12 0.17
C LYS A 176 4.93 18.54 1.15
N LYS A 177 4.62 18.40 2.44
CA LYS A 177 5.47 17.72 3.45
C LYS A 177 6.01 16.36 2.97
N CYS A 178 5.19 15.61 2.24
CA CYS A 178 5.56 14.32 1.68
C CYS A 178 6.66 14.38 0.61
N ILE A 179 6.70 15.47 -0.18
CA ILE A 179 7.70 15.73 -1.22
C ILE A 179 9.00 16.16 -0.55
N GLU A 180 8.93 17.16 0.32
CA GLU A 180 10.07 17.72 1.04
C GLU A 180 10.82 16.66 1.86
N ALA A 181 10.08 15.76 2.50
CA ALA A 181 10.67 14.73 3.31
C ALA A 181 11.24 13.54 2.51
N CYS A 182 10.99 13.44 1.19
CA CYS A 182 11.38 12.26 0.43
C CYS A 182 12.92 12.20 0.23
N PRO A 183 13.65 11.26 0.86
CA PRO A 183 15.12 11.23 0.80
C PRO A 183 15.65 10.97 -0.62
N GLY A 184 14.85 10.31 -1.46
CA GLY A 184 15.20 9.99 -2.83
C GLY A 184 14.77 11.03 -3.87
N ASN A 185 14.08 12.11 -3.46
CA ASN A 185 13.39 13.04 -4.36
C ASN A 185 12.56 12.28 -5.40
N CYS A 186 11.77 11.31 -4.94
CA CYS A 186 11.05 10.37 -5.80
C CYS A 186 9.71 10.90 -6.29
N LEU A 187 9.15 11.91 -5.61
CA LEU A 187 7.89 12.54 -5.96
C LEU A 187 8.18 13.75 -6.85
N ASP A 188 7.57 13.78 -8.02
CA ASP A 188 7.76 14.83 -9.03
C ASP A 188 6.46 15.58 -9.27
N GLU A 189 6.42 16.82 -8.80
CA GLU A 189 5.27 17.72 -8.95
C GLU A 189 5.21 18.42 -10.30
N SER A 190 6.26 18.31 -11.14
CA SER A 190 6.26 18.92 -12.48
C SER A 190 5.33 18.19 -13.45
N GLN A 191 4.99 16.93 -13.14
CA GLN A 191 4.04 16.11 -13.89
C GLN A 191 3.04 15.47 -12.94
N LEU A 192 1.76 15.74 -13.15
CA LEU A 192 0.68 15.14 -12.38
C LEU A 192 0.07 13.96 -13.13
N LEU A 193 -0.35 12.96 -12.36
CA LEU A 193 -1.10 11.81 -12.85
C LEU A 193 -2.54 11.95 -12.39
N THR A 194 -3.47 11.61 -13.27
CA THR A 194 -4.89 11.58 -12.96
C THR A 194 -5.42 10.14 -12.98
N CYS A 195 -6.40 9.87 -12.13
CA CYS A 195 -7.19 8.65 -12.23
C CYS A 195 -8.66 8.93 -11.86
N THR A 196 -9.58 8.24 -12.52
CA THR A 196 -11.01 8.37 -12.26
C THR A 196 -11.54 7.07 -11.68
N ILE A 197 -12.15 7.15 -10.49
CA ILE A 197 -12.77 6.05 -9.76
C ILE A 197 -14.22 6.43 -9.49
N GLY A 198 -15.16 5.59 -9.95
CA GLY A 198 -16.57 5.96 -9.93
C GLY A 198 -16.82 7.23 -10.74
N ASP A 199 -17.38 8.24 -10.06
CA ASP A 199 -17.67 9.58 -10.54
C ASP A 199 -16.62 10.62 -10.13
N LYS A 200 -15.59 10.22 -9.37
CA LYS A 200 -14.56 11.12 -8.86
C LYS A 200 -13.25 11.01 -9.63
N THR A 201 -12.62 12.16 -9.89
CA THR A 201 -11.27 12.25 -10.48
C THR A 201 -10.29 12.73 -9.44
N TYR A 202 -9.18 12.00 -9.30
CA TYR A 202 -8.09 12.30 -8.39
C TYR A 202 -6.86 12.71 -9.19
N GLU A 203 -6.07 13.60 -8.61
CA GLU A 203 -4.82 14.09 -9.17
C GLU A 203 -3.73 14.05 -8.10
N TYR A 204 -2.58 13.46 -8.43
CA TYR A 204 -1.43 13.33 -7.54
C TYR A 204 -0.12 13.38 -8.33
N VAL A 205 0.99 13.59 -7.62
CA VAL A 205 2.32 13.70 -8.24
C VAL A 205 2.78 12.40 -8.91
N THR A 206 3.67 12.53 -9.88
CA THR A 206 4.37 11.38 -10.47
C THR A 206 5.35 10.80 -9.46
N LEU A 207 5.53 9.47 -9.45
CA LEU A 207 6.54 8.79 -8.63
C LEU A 207 7.57 8.17 -9.56
N TYR A 208 8.85 8.45 -9.35
CA TYR A 208 9.94 7.70 -9.96
C TYR A 208 10.06 6.34 -9.27
N GLN A 209 9.38 5.31 -9.80
CA GLN A 209 9.20 4.01 -9.13
C GLN A 209 10.54 3.37 -8.76
N LEU A 210 11.50 3.31 -9.69
CA LEU A 210 12.78 2.65 -9.45
C LEU A 210 13.65 3.41 -8.42
N ARG A 211 13.55 4.74 -8.33
CA ARG A 211 14.18 5.52 -7.26
C ARG A 211 13.50 5.28 -5.92
N CYS A 212 12.16 5.20 -5.91
CA CYS A 212 11.41 4.87 -4.70
C CYS A 212 11.76 3.47 -4.20
N PHE A 213 11.82 2.50 -5.11
CA PHE A 213 12.21 1.11 -4.82
C PHE A 213 13.66 1.02 -4.32
N TYR A 214 14.58 1.80 -4.89
CA TYR A 214 15.95 1.90 -4.40
C TYR A 214 16.04 2.33 -2.92
N ASN A 215 15.23 3.32 -2.52
CA ASN A 215 15.17 3.76 -1.14
C ASN A 215 14.39 2.79 -0.26
N LEU A 216 13.35 2.14 -0.80
CA LEU A 216 12.64 1.06 -0.12
C LEU A 216 13.65 -0.01 0.28
N LEU A 217 14.53 -0.45 -0.61
CA LEU A 217 15.59 -1.42 -0.32
C LEU A 217 16.70 -0.93 0.65
N GLY A 218 16.54 0.23 1.27
CA GLY A 218 17.48 0.71 2.29
C GLY A 218 18.88 1.02 1.75
N LEU A 219 18.98 1.29 0.44
CA LEU A 219 20.26 1.52 -0.24
C LEU A 219 20.69 2.98 -0.19
N GLY A 220 19.72 3.89 -0.17
CA GLY A 220 19.91 5.33 -0.21
C GLY A 220 20.17 5.93 1.17
N PRO A 221 20.83 7.10 1.24
CA PRO A 221 21.06 7.79 2.49
C PRO A 221 19.75 8.23 3.15
N SER A 222 19.75 8.34 4.48
CA SER A 222 18.58 8.79 5.27
C SER A 222 17.35 7.88 5.12
N THR A 223 17.56 6.64 4.67
CA THR A 223 16.58 5.57 4.77
C THR A 223 16.79 4.80 6.08
N GLY A 224 15.83 3.98 6.51
CA GLY A 224 16.03 3.08 7.66
C GLY A 224 16.92 1.88 7.35
N GLY A 225 17.73 1.97 6.28
CA GLY A 225 18.45 0.88 5.67
C GLY A 225 19.85 0.66 6.19
N TYR A 226 20.53 -0.33 5.61
CA TYR A 226 21.87 -0.71 6.00
C TYR A 226 22.98 0.05 5.25
N SER A 227 22.63 0.85 4.24
CA SER A 227 23.57 1.44 3.28
C SER A 227 23.23 2.91 2.98
N ASP A 228 24.24 3.68 2.57
CA ASP A 228 24.14 5.12 2.27
C ASP A 228 24.68 5.45 0.88
N ILE A 229 24.27 4.71 -0.14
CA ILE A 229 24.71 4.93 -1.52
C ILE A 229 23.81 5.99 -2.18
N PRO A 230 24.35 7.16 -2.55
CA PRO A 230 23.53 8.23 -3.12
C PRO A 230 23.00 7.88 -4.52
N LEU A 231 21.78 8.34 -4.79
CA LEU A 231 21.17 8.30 -6.12
C LEU A 231 21.85 9.29 -7.09
N PRO A 232 21.73 9.08 -8.41
CA PRO A 232 22.14 10.08 -9.39
C PRO A 232 21.47 11.44 -9.14
N LYS A 233 22.25 12.53 -9.30
CA LYS A 233 21.79 13.92 -9.09
C LYS A 233 20.72 14.35 -10.10
N LYS A 234 20.77 13.87 -11.34
CA LYS A 234 19.73 14.16 -12.34
C LYS A 234 18.42 13.45 -11.95
N LYS A 235 17.33 14.21 -11.82
CA LYS A 235 15.96 13.69 -11.79
C LYS A 235 15.69 13.03 -13.14
N GLY A 236 15.12 11.82 -13.18
CA GLY A 236 14.84 11.14 -14.45
C GLY A 236 15.07 9.64 -14.45
N GLU A 237 16.31 9.14 -14.42
CA GLU A 237 16.53 7.73 -14.78
C GLU A 237 17.63 7.09 -13.92
N LEU A 238 17.22 6.39 -12.87
CA LEU A 238 18.03 5.27 -12.40
C LEU A 238 17.74 4.12 -13.37
N SER A 239 18.61 3.87 -14.35
CA SER A 239 18.44 2.69 -15.22
C SER A 239 18.60 1.41 -14.41
N GLN A 240 18.08 0.28 -14.91
CA GLN A 240 18.21 -1.02 -14.23
C GLN A 240 19.67 -1.43 -14.05
N PHE A 241 20.50 -1.22 -15.07
CA PHE A 241 21.94 -1.45 -14.94
C PHE A 241 22.59 -0.50 -13.92
N GLY A 242 22.15 0.78 -13.90
CA GLY A 242 22.56 1.75 -12.90
C GLY A 242 22.15 1.39 -11.48
N PHE A 243 20.98 0.77 -11.32
CA PHE A 243 20.49 0.17 -10.08
C PHE A 243 21.36 -1.01 -9.68
N LEU A 244 21.56 -2.00 -10.57
CA LEU A 244 22.34 -3.21 -10.30
C LEU A 244 23.76 -2.88 -9.88
N LYS A 245 24.44 -1.99 -10.61
CA LYS A 245 25.81 -1.54 -10.28
C LYS A 245 25.88 -0.95 -8.87
N ARG A 246 24.87 -0.18 -8.45
CA ARG A 246 24.81 0.43 -7.11
C ARG A 246 24.44 -0.59 -6.04
N PHE A 247 23.56 -1.52 -6.35
CA PHE A 247 23.16 -2.60 -5.47
C PHE A 247 24.37 -3.50 -5.14
N VAL A 248 25.09 -3.96 -6.17
CA VAL A 248 26.34 -4.74 -6.00
C VAL A 248 27.36 -3.95 -5.19
N LYS A 249 27.53 -2.65 -5.49
CA LYS A 249 28.43 -1.77 -4.72
C LYS A 249 28.03 -1.66 -3.25
N ALA A 250 26.73 -1.57 -2.95
CA ALA A 250 26.22 -1.52 -1.57
C ALA A 250 26.51 -2.82 -0.82
N ILE A 251 26.32 -3.97 -1.49
CA ILE A 251 26.64 -5.30 -0.93
C ILE A 251 28.13 -5.40 -0.62
N ILE A 252 29.01 -5.11 -1.60
CA ILE A 252 30.46 -5.25 -1.42
C ILE A 252 30.97 -4.34 -0.29
N ARG A 253 30.54 -3.07 -0.25
CA ARG A 253 31.00 -2.11 0.77
C ARG A 253 30.53 -2.43 2.18
N ASN A 254 29.37 -3.09 2.30
CA ASN A 254 28.75 -3.36 3.59
C ASN A 254 28.59 -4.85 3.84
N LEU A 255 29.42 -5.72 3.25
CA LEU A 255 29.17 -7.16 3.20
C LEU A 255 28.87 -7.79 4.58
N PRO A 256 29.64 -7.51 5.66
CA PRO A 256 29.32 -8.06 6.98
C PRO A 256 27.96 -7.59 7.49
N LYS A 257 27.66 -6.29 7.36
CA LYS A 257 26.38 -5.70 7.78
C LYS A 257 25.22 -6.22 6.93
N PHE A 258 25.43 -6.37 5.62
CA PHE A 258 24.48 -6.95 4.69
C PHE A 258 24.15 -8.39 5.09
N LEU A 259 25.15 -9.25 5.31
CA LEU A 259 24.92 -10.62 5.75
C LEU A 259 24.17 -10.67 7.09
N TYR A 260 24.60 -9.89 8.08
CA TYR A 260 23.93 -9.81 9.38
C TYR A 260 22.47 -9.39 9.25
N VAL A 261 22.22 -8.27 8.55
CA VAL A 261 20.88 -7.75 8.32
C VAL A 261 20.07 -8.80 7.57
N ARG A 262 20.53 -9.32 6.42
CA ARG A 262 19.81 -10.33 5.62
C ARG A 262 19.43 -11.58 6.39
N LEU A 263 20.29 -12.08 7.28
CA LEU A 263 19.96 -13.21 8.14
C LEU A 263 18.79 -12.89 9.07
N GLN A 264 18.79 -11.70 9.69
CA GLN A 264 17.65 -11.21 10.46
C GLN A 264 16.42 -11.01 9.58
N GLN A 265 16.60 -10.50 8.36
CA GLN A 265 15.50 -10.23 7.43
C GLN A 265 14.75 -11.53 7.08
N VAL A 266 15.47 -12.59 6.77
CA VAL A 266 14.88 -13.90 6.43
C VAL A 266 14.14 -14.50 7.62
N ALA A 267 14.67 -14.34 8.83
CA ALA A 267 14.06 -14.89 10.04
C ALA A 267 12.68 -14.30 10.37
N VAL A 268 12.36 -13.09 9.89
CA VAL A 268 11.12 -12.36 10.24
C VAL A 268 10.27 -11.93 9.04
N ASP A 269 10.51 -12.47 7.84
CA ASP A 269 9.82 -12.11 6.59
C ASP A 269 9.89 -10.62 6.22
N TYR A 270 11.11 -10.11 6.09
CA TYR A 270 11.45 -8.69 6.00
C TYR A 270 11.86 -8.21 4.60
N TYR A 271 11.62 -6.91 4.33
CA TYR A 271 12.42 -6.10 3.37
C TYR A 271 12.76 -4.73 3.98
N ASP A 272 13.87 -4.14 3.52
CA ASP A 272 14.28 -2.82 3.98
C ASP A 272 13.13 -1.83 3.70
N TYR A 273 13.08 -0.74 4.48
CA TYR A 273 11.93 0.14 4.44
C TYR A 273 12.28 1.62 4.29
N CYS A 274 11.58 2.24 3.35
CA CYS A 274 11.40 3.68 3.27
C CYS A 274 9.90 3.97 3.26
N GLY A 275 9.47 4.88 4.12
CA GLY A 275 8.07 5.30 4.27
C GLY A 275 7.95 6.74 4.68
N ARG A 276 8.93 7.58 4.33
CA ARG A 276 9.02 8.93 4.90
C ARG A 276 7.76 9.76 4.64
N CYS A 277 7.11 9.59 3.49
CA CYS A 277 5.83 10.20 3.16
C CYS A 277 4.63 9.69 4.00
N LEU A 278 4.73 8.50 4.62
CA LEU A 278 3.80 7.97 5.61
C LEU A 278 4.08 8.54 7.01
N HIS A 279 5.35 8.75 7.37
CA HIS A 279 5.72 9.26 8.69
C HIS A 279 5.45 10.76 8.89
N VAL A 280 5.50 11.55 7.81
CA VAL A 280 5.33 13.02 7.86
C VAL A 280 3.95 13.52 7.46
N CYS A 281 3.07 12.64 6.95
CA CYS A 281 1.70 13.03 6.66
C CYS A 281 0.97 13.19 7.99
N ASP A 282 0.48 14.40 8.25
CA ASP A 282 -0.30 14.67 9.44
C ASP A 282 -1.54 13.78 9.43
N ARG A 283 -1.87 13.25 10.62
CA ARG A 283 -3.19 12.67 10.88
C ARG A 283 -4.09 13.77 11.45
N PRO A 284 -5.41 13.72 11.25
CA PRO A 284 -6.32 14.54 12.05
C PRO A 284 -6.05 14.26 13.55
N THR A 285 -5.70 15.30 14.30
CA THR A 285 -4.94 15.27 15.56
C THR A 285 -5.69 14.77 16.79
N ASN A 286 -6.87 14.16 16.67
CA ASN A 286 -7.80 13.97 17.81
C ASN A 286 -8.29 12.51 18.03
N ARG A 287 -7.46 11.48 17.88
CA ARG A 287 -7.90 10.09 18.19
C ARG A 287 -8.03 9.81 19.69
N PHE A 288 -7.25 10.47 20.55
CA PHE A 288 -7.23 10.22 21.99
C PHE A 288 -8.06 11.22 22.83
N LYS A 289 -8.75 12.18 22.20
CA LYS A 289 -9.56 13.18 22.91
C LYS A 289 -11.01 12.77 23.15
N THR A 290 -11.34 11.49 22.98
CA THR A 290 -12.65 10.94 23.36
C THR A 290 -12.44 9.77 24.31
N LYS A 291 -12.32 10.11 25.60
CA LYS A 291 -12.85 9.34 26.72
C LYS A 291 -13.45 10.32 27.73
#